data_AF-A0A7J9TCR1-F1
#
_entry.id   AF-A0A7J9TCR1-F1
#
_cell.length_a   1.000
_cell.length_b   1.000
_cell.length_c   1.000
_cell.angle_alpha   90.00
_cell.angle_beta   90.00
_cell.angle_gamma   90.00
#
_symmetry.space_group_name_H-M   'P 1'
#
loop_
_entity.id
_entity.type
_entity.pdbx_description
1 polymer ?
#
loop_
_entity_poly.entity_id
_entity_poly.type
_entity_poly.pdbx_seq_one_letter_code
_entity_poly.pdbx_strand_id
1 'polypeptide(L)' 'MTTTTNILHEFITDLKNIGGIEACAIVSRDGLLMSSDMPDGIMGETFAAMSATMLGAAETATT' A
#
# COMPACT_ATOMS: atom_id res chain seq x y z
N MET A 1 -21.96 -11.62 -0.94
CA MET A 1 -21.18 -11.18 0.22
C MET A 1 -19.95 -10.47 -0.30
N THR A 2 -19.85 -9.16 -0.12
CA THR A 2 -18.67 -8.40 -0.57
C THR A 2 -17.53 -8.69 0.40
N THR A 3 -16.56 -9.50 -0.06
CA THR A 3 -15.38 -9.85 0.73
C THR A 3 -14.57 -8.58 1.00
N THR A 4 -14.05 -8.40 2.22
CA THR A 4 -13.25 -7.23 2.63
C THR A 4 -12.15 -6.86 1.63
N THR A 5 -11.53 -7.85 0.99
CA THR A 5 -10.53 -7.66 -0.06
C THR A 5 -11.04 -6.86 -1.27
N ASN A 6 -12.30 -7.07 -1.69
CA ASN A 6 -12.88 -6.31 -2.80
C ASN A 6 -13.05 -4.84 -2.43
N ILE A 7 -13.45 -4.55 -1.18
CA ILE A 7 -13.58 -3.18 -0.69
C ILE A 7 -12.21 -2.48 -0.69
N LEU A 8 -11.16 -3.17 -0.23
CA LEU A 8 -9.79 -2.63 -0.25
C LEU A 8 -9.31 -2.34 -1.68
N HIS A 9 -9.67 -3.19 -2.65
CA HIS A 9 -9.32 -2.98 -4.05
C HIS A 9 -10.07 -1.79 -4.66
N GLU A 10 -11.36 -1.63 -4.35
CA GLU A 10 -12.18 -0.48 -4.78
C GLU A 10 -11.60 0.83 -4.26
N PHE A 11 -11.23 0.88 -2.97
CA PHE A 11 -10.55 2.05 -2.38
C PHE A 11 -9.25 2.43 -3.08
N ILE A 12 -8.39 1.45 -3.41
CA ILE A 12 -7.13 1.72 -4.10
C ILE A 12 -7.38 2.25 -5.51
N THR A 13 -8.38 1.71 -6.20
CA THR A 13 -8.78 2.16 -7.54
C THR A 13 -9.27 3.60 -7.51
N ASP A 14 -10.08 3.95 -6.51
CA ASP A 14 -10.56 5.31 -6.31
C ASP A 14 -9.42 6.29 -6.01
N LEU A 15 -8.42 5.88 -5.21
CA LEU A 15 -7.23 6.69 -4.96
C LEU A 15 -6.46 6.98 -6.25
N LYS A 16 -6.25 5.98 -7.11
CA LYS A 16 -5.56 6.18 -8.40
C LYS A 16 -6.27 7.19 -9.30
N ASN A 17 -7.59 7.30 -9.22
CA ASN A 17 -8.40 8.22 -10.02
C ASN A 17 -8.27 9.70 -9.62
N ILE A 18 -7.67 10.01 -8.47
CA ILE A 18 -7.47 11.40 -7.99
C ILE A 18 -6.44 12.16 -8.87
N GLY A 19 -5.60 11.44 -9.62
CA GLY A 19 -4.56 12.00 -10.49
C GLY A 19 -3.26 12.29 -9.74
N GLY A 20 -2.12 12.09 -10.42
CA GLY A 20 -0.79 12.25 -9.83
C GLY A 20 -0.33 11.08 -8.93
N ILE A 21 -1.13 10.02 -8.83
CA ILE A 21 -0.79 8.79 -8.11
C ILE A 21 -0.33 7.74 -9.12
N GLU A 22 0.95 7.39 -9.09
CA GLU A 22 1.55 6.38 -9.99
C GLU A 22 1.32 4.95 -9.48
N ALA A 23 1.24 4.78 -8.17
CA ALA A 23 1.15 3.50 -7.49
C ALA A 23 0.48 3.65 -6.12
N CYS A 24 -0.29 2.65 -5.69
CA CYS A 24 -0.92 2.66 -4.38
C CYS A 24 -0.99 1.24 -3.80
N ALA A 25 -0.75 1.10 -2.50
CA ALA A 25 -0.86 -0.16 -1.78
C ALA A 25 -1.43 0.04 -0.38
N ILE A 26 -2.20 -0.96 0.05
CA ILE A 26 -2.63 -1.14 1.43
C ILE A 26 -1.75 -2.22 2.05
N VAL A 27 -1.05 -1.82 3.11
CA VAL A 27 0.02 -2.61 3.74
C VAL A 27 -0.23 -2.63 5.24
N SER A 28 0.01 -3.77 5.89
CA SER A 28 0.02 -3.83 7.35
C SER A 28 1.27 -3.17 7.94
N ARG A 29 1.25 -2.92 9.25
CA ARG A 29 2.40 -2.33 9.96
C ARG A 29 3.68 -3.19 9.88
N ASP A 30 3.54 -4.51 9.75
CA ASP A 30 4.65 -5.46 9.63
C ASP A 30 5.08 -5.72 8.17
N GLY A 31 4.46 -5.06 7.19
CA GLY A 31 4.89 -5.13 5.79
C GLY A 31 4.19 -6.20 4.93
N LEU A 32 3.09 -6.79 5.40
CA LEU A 32 2.25 -7.66 4.59
C LEU A 32 1.44 -6.83 3.58
N LEU A 33 1.55 -7.19 2.30
CA LEU A 33 0.74 -6.60 1.24
C LEU A 33 -0.69 -7.14 1.29
N MET A 34 -1.68 -6.27 1.49
CA MET A 34 -3.11 -6.66 1.55
C MET A 34 -3.84 -6.42 0.22
N SER A 35 -3.53 -5.31 -0.46
CA SER A 35 -4.07 -4.95 -1.77
C SER A 35 -3.16 -3.91 -2.43
N SER A 36 -3.06 -3.91 -3.75
CA SER A 36 -2.25 -2.92 -4.48
C SER A 36 -2.76 -2.70 -5.89
N ASP A 37 -2.51 -1.48 -6.38
CA ASP A 37 -2.48 -1.13 -7.78
C ASP A 37 -1.08 -0.56 -8.07
N MET A 38 -0.31 -1.30 -8.87
CA MET A 38 1.08 -1.02 -9.17
C MET A 38 1.29 -1.06 -10.69
N PRO A 39 2.12 -0.18 -11.26
CA PRO A 39 2.62 -0.30 -12.62
C PRO A 39 3.40 -1.61 -12.84
N ASP A 40 3.47 -2.04 -14.10
CA ASP A 40 4.29 -3.19 -14.48
C ASP A 40 5.75 -2.99 -14.05
N GLY A 41 6.34 -4.03 -13.46
CA GLY A 41 7.73 -4.04 -13.00
C GLY A 41 7.94 -3.55 -11.57
N ILE A 42 6.91 -3.04 -10.88
CA ILE A 42 6.99 -2.75 -9.44
C ILE A 42 6.45 -3.95 -8.65
N MET A 43 7.29 -4.54 -7.81
CA MET A 43 6.88 -5.64 -6.92
C MET A 43 6.20 -5.08 -5.66
N GLY A 44 4.91 -5.33 -5.52
CA GLY A 44 4.09 -4.83 -4.41
C GLY A 44 4.61 -5.28 -3.04
N GLU A 45 5.11 -6.50 -2.92
CA GLU A 45 5.67 -7.04 -1.67
C GLU A 45 6.95 -6.31 -1.26
N THR A 46 7.77 -5.92 -2.23
CA THR A 46 8.99 -5.14 -1.96
C THR A 46 8.63 -3.73 -1.49
N PHE A 47 7.67 -3.09 -2.19
CA PHE A 47 7.15 -1.78 -1.79
C PHE A 47 6.59 -1.81 -0.37
N ALA A 48 5.78 -2.82 -0.05
CA ALA A 48 5.20 -3.04 1.27
C ALA A 48 6.26 -3.16 2.38
N ALA A 49 7.27 -4.01 2.20
CA ALA A 49 8.35 -4.19 3.16
C ALA A 49 9.16 -2.89 3.40
N MET A 50 9.45 -2.15 2.33
CA MET A 50 10.15 -0.87 2.41
C MET A 50 9.33 0.19 3.13
N SER A 51 8.03 0.31 2.83
CA SER A 51 7.14 1.26 3.51
C SER A 51 7.02 0.96 5.00
N ALA A 52 6.87 -0.30 5.40
CA ALA A 52 6.82 -0.69 6.80
C ALA A 52 8.14 -0.35 7.54
N THR A 53 9.28 -0.58 6.89
CA THR A 53 10.60 -0.20 7.44
C THR A 53 10.72 1.31 7.62
N MET A 54 10.32 2.08 6.61
CA MET A 54 10.37 3.54 6.65
C MET A 54 9.48 4.11 7.75
N LEU A 55 8.29 3.54 7.92
CA LEU A 55 7.37 3.90 9.01
C LEU A 55 8.00 3.61 10.38
N GLY A 56 8.55 2.40 10.59
CA GLY A 56 9.18 2.04 11.86
C GLY A 56 10.39 2.93 12.20
N ALA A 57 11.18 3.32 11.20
CA ALA A 57 12.27 4.28 11.39
C ALA A 57 11.76 5.68 11.76
N ALA A 58 10.71 6.16 11.08
CA ALA A 58 10.10 7.46 11.35
C ALA A 58 9.49 7.54 12.77
N GLU A 59 8.82 6.48 13.22
CA GLU A 59 8.27 6.37 14.58
C GLU A 59 9.38 6.44 15.66
N THR A 60 10.56 5.90 15.38
CA THR A 60 11.69 5.97 16.31
C THR A 60 12.33 7.35 16.33
N ALA A 61 12.39 8.04 15.19
CA ALA A 61 13.04 9.35 15.06
C ALA A 61 12.26 10.51 15.72
N THR A 62 10.96 10.33 15.97
CA THR A 62 10.11 11.37 16.60
C THR A 62 10.16 11.37 18.13
N THR A 63 10.91 10.46 18.76
CA THR A 63 11.07 10.34 20.22
C THR A 63 12.49 10.67 20.63
#